data_AF-A0A9W9PXT5-F1
#
_entry.id   AF-A0A9W9PXT5-F1
#
_cell.length_a   1.000
_cell.length_b   1.000
_cell.length_c   1.000
_cell.angle_alpha   90.00
_cell.angle_beta   90.00
_cell.angle_gamma   90.00
#
_symmetry.space_group_name_H-M   'P 1'
#
loop_
_entity.id
_entity.type
_entity.pdbx_description
1 polymer ?
#
loop_
_entity_poly.entity_id
_entity_poly.type
_entity_poly.pdbx_seq_one_letter_code
_entity_poly.pdbx_strand_id
1 'polypeptide(L)' 'MNITRFLQPKNTLVIEEFSQEIWEEKLLTFLTVARLPFRLIEHPEFHRLIRIAQSAPIVPDIPSAKTIRRRLQFSVQ' A
#
# COMPACT_ATOMS: atom_id res chain seq x y z
N MET A 1 31.14 -21.23 -13.85
CA MET A 1 30.91 -20.33 -15.00
C MET A 1 30.03 -21.08 -15.99
N ASN A 2 28.86 -20.67 -16.46
CA ASN A 2 28.08 -19.42 -16.40
C ASN A 2 26.59 -19.82 -16.30
N ILE A 3 25.84 -19.33 -15.31
CA ILE A 3 24.99 -18.12 -15.38
C ILE A 3 23.97 -18.18 -16.53
N THR A 4 22.84 -18.84 -16.27
CA THR A 4 21.54 -18.53 -16.90
C THR A 4 20.42 -18.69 -15.86
N ARG A 5 20.51 -17.91 -14.77
CA ARG A 5 19.36 -17.54 -13.94
C ARG A 5 18.88 -16.14 -14.31
N PHE A 6 18.49 -15.98 -15.56
CA PHE A 6 17.73 -14.85 -16.08
C PHE A 6 16.92 -15.49 -17.19
N LEU A 7 15.61 -15.67 -17.03
CA LEU A 7 14.61 -14.62 -17.10
C LEU A 7 13.47 -14.94 -16.11
N GLN A 8 13.38 -14.21 -14.98
CA GLN A 8 12.08 -14.07 -14.33
C GLN A 8 11.25 -13.14 -15.24
N PRO A 9 10.12 -13.60 -15.80
CA PRO A 9 9.29 -12.73 -16.60
C PRO A 9 8.72 -11.64 -15.70
N LYS A 10 9.14 -10.40 -16.00
CA LYS A 10 8.30 -9.21 -16.16
C LYS A 10 7.16 -9.12 -15.15
N ASN A 11 7.38 -8.29 -14.13
CA ASN A 11 6.40 -7.58 -13.27
C ASN A 11 4.95 -7.79 -13.76
N THR A 12 4.41 -8.96 -13.48
CA THR A 12 3.03 -9.30 -13.81
C THR A 12 2.29 -8.78 -12.61
N LEU A 13 1.44 -7.77 -12.83
CA LEU A 13 0.44 -7.41 -11.83
C LEU A 13 -0.42 -8.66 -11.67
N VAL A 14 -0.04 -9.52 -10.73
CA VAL A 14 -0.91 -10.59 -10.28
C VAL A 14 -2.12 -9.85 -9.74
N ILE A 15 -3.22 -9.91 -10.48
CA ILE A 15 -4.51 -9.45 -9.98
C ILE A 15 -4.85 -10.46 -8.90
N GLU A 16 -4.36 -10.20 -7.69
CA GLU A 16 -4.74 -10.95 -6.51
C GLU A 16 -6.20 -10.59 -6.25
N GLU A 17 -7.09 -11.54 -6.48
CA GLU A 17 -8.48 -11.41 -6.09
C GLU A 17 -8.56 -11.26 -4.58
N PHE A 18 -9.50 -10.43 -4.13
CA PHE A 18 -9.65 -10.18 -2.70
C PHE A 18 -10.11 -11.45 -1.98
N SER A 19 -9.34 -11.87 -0.98
CA SER A 19 -9.79 -12.72 0.12
C SER A 19 -9.42 -12.04 1.44
N GLN A 20 -10.15 -12.37 2.51
CA GLN A 20 -9.89 -11.80 3.83
C GLN A 20 -8.48 -12.16 4.31
N GLU A 21 -8.08 -13.42 4.11
CA GLU A 21 -6.79 -13.97 4.53
C GLU A 21 -5.63 -13.31 3.78
N ILE A 22 -5.76 -13.15 2.45
CA ILE A 22 -4.75 -12.47 1.63
C ILE A 22 -4.62 -11.01 2.08
N TRP A 23 -5.74 -10.32 2.33
CA TRP A 23 -5.72 -8.93 2.77
C TRP A 23 -5.02 -8.78 4.13
N GLU A 24 -5.30 -9.65 5.09
CA GLU A 24 -4.63 -9.67 6.39
C GLU A 24 -3.12 -9.95 6.27
N GLU A 25 -2.73 -10.89 5.42
CA GLU A 25 -1.31 -11.20 5.16
C GLU A 25 -0.58 -9.98 4.56
N LYS A 26 -1.19 -9.30 3.58
CA LYS A 26 -0.61 -8.08 2.99
C LYS A 26 -0.52 -6.95 4.01
N LEU A 27 -1.52 -6.78 4.86
CA LEU A 27 -1.52 -5.79 5.93
C LEU A 27 -0.36 -6.04 6.91
N LEU A 28 -0.21 -7.29 7.37
CA LEU A 28 0.86 -7.69 8.28
C LEU A 28 2.24 -7.48 7.63
N THR A 29 2.41 -7.92 6.38
CA THR A 29 3.65 -7.77 5.62
C THR A 29 4.00 -6.29 5.44
N PHE A 30 3.01 -5.45 5.12
CA PHE A 30 3.22 -4.02 4.96
C PHE A 30 3.69 -3.37 6.27
N LEU A 31 2.99 -3.60 7.37
CA LEU A 31 3.33 -3.01 8.68
C LEU A 31 4.73 -3.43 9.14
N THR A 32 5.09 -4.71 8.95
CA THR A 32 6.39 -5.25 9.35
C THR A 32 7.53 -4.70 8.50
N VAL A 33 7.41 -4.72 7.17
CA VAL A 33 8.44 -4.21 6.26
C VAL A 33 8.63 -2.70 6.41
N ALA A 34 7.53 -1.95 6.53
CA ALA A 34 7.57 -0.50 6.72
C ALA A 34 7.91 -0.08 8.16
N ARG A 35 8.07 -1.04 9.09
CA ARG A 35 8.33 -0.82 10.52
C ARG A 35 7.33 0.14 11.17
N LEU A 36 6.06 0.01 10.79
CA LEU A 36 4.98 0.82 11.32
C LEU A 36 4.45 0.21 12.63
N PRO A 37 4.00 1.03 13.60
CA PRO A 37 3.36 0.50 14.81
C PRO A 37 2.08 -0.27 14.46
N PHE A 38 1.89 -1.46 15.04
CA PHE A 38 0.67 -2.26 14.79
C PHE A 38 -0.61 -1.55 15.21
N ARG A 39 -0.55 -0.71 16.26
CA ARG A 39 -1.68 0.14 16.70
C ARG A 39 -2.20 1.11 15.62
N LEU A 40 -1.47 1.30 14.51
CA LEU A 40 -1.94 2.10 13.37
C LEU A 40 -3.26 1.57 12.81
N ILE A 41 -3.48 0.24 12.84
CA ILE A 41 -4.70 -0.38 12.31
C ILE A 41 -5.94 -0.04 13.13
N GLU A 42 -5.77 0.34 14.39
CA GLU A 42 -6.84 0.75 15.31
C GLU A 42 -7.20 2.24 15.14
N HIS A 43 -6.37 3.00 14.42
CA HIS A 43 -6.55 4.43 14.30
C HIS A 43 -7.79 4.75 13.43
N PRO A 44 -8.74 5.59 13.87
CA PRO A 44 -9.97 5.89 13.12
C PRO A 44 -9.72 6.40 11.69
N GLU A 45 -8.70 7.24 11.50
CA GLU A 45 -8.33 7.73 10.17
C GLU A 45 -7.82 6.63 9.24
N PHE A 46 -7.19 5.57 9.76
CA PHE A 46 -6.79 4.43 8.93
C PHE A 46 -8.01 3.72 8.34
N HIS A 47 -9.02 3.43 9.17
CA HIS A 47 -10.29 2.88 8.70
C HIS A 47 -11.02 3.81 7.73
N ARG A 48 -10.95 5.12 7.98
CA ARG A 48 -11.57 6.13 7.11
C ARG A 48 -10.94 6.15 5.72
N LEU A 49 -9.61 6.04 5.63
CA LEU A 49 -8.90 5.96 4.34
C LEU A 49 -9.37 4.74 3.52
N ILE A 50 -9.49 3.57 4.15
CA ILE A 50 -9.98 2.35 3.49
C ILE A 50 -11.40 2.56 2.97
N ARG A 51 -12.29 3.10 3.81
CA ARG A 51 -13.69 3.35 3.43
C ARG A 51 -13.81 4.31 2.24
N ILE A 52 -13.00 5.38 2.22
CA ILE A 52 -12.97 6.34 1.11
C ILE A 52 -12.45 5.68 -0.17
N ALA A 53 -11.40 4.86 -0.07
CA ALA A 53 -10.86 4.13 -1.21
C ALA A 53 -11.90 3.14 -1.79
N GLN A 54 -12.65 2.44 -0.94
CA GLN A 54 -13.72 1.52 -1.35
C GLN A 54 -14.90 2.22 -2.03
N SER A 55 -15.18 3.49 -1.67
CA SER A 55 -16.27 4.26 -2.30
C SER A 55 -15.86 4.91 -3.62
N ALA A 56 -14.60 4.81 -4.05
CA ALA A 56 -14.14 5.40 -5.30
C ALA A 56 -14.67 4.59 -6.50
N PRO A 57 -15.11 5.24 -7.59
CA PRO A 57 -15.58 4.54 -8.79
C PRO A 57 -14.46 3.76 -9.51
N ILE A 58 -13.21 4.15 -9.26
CA ILE A 58 -11.99 3.56 -9.80
C ILE A 58 -10.96 3.53 -8.66
N VAL A 59 -10.05 2.56 -8.69
CA VAL A 59 -8.95 2.46 -7.72
C VAL A 59 -8.22 3.80 -7.62
N PRO A 60 -8.11 4.41 -6.43
CA PRO A 60 -7.50 5.71 -6.28
C PRO A 60 -5.98 5.64 -6.47
N ASP A 61 -5.42 6.61 -7.18
CA ASP A 61 -3.98 6.76 -7.31
C ASP A 61 -3.34 7.17 -5.97
N ILE A 62 -2.27 6.46 -5.60
CA ILE A 62 -1.47 6.82 -4.43
C ILE A 62 -0.44 7.90 -4.85
N PRO A 63 -0.52 9.12 -4.30
CA PRO A 63 0.43 10.17 -4.63
C PRO A 63 1.84 9.84 -4.12
N SER A 64 2.86 10.34 -4.82
CA SER A 64 4.25 10.14 -4.42
C SER A 64 4.59 10.80 -3.08
N ALA A 65 5.61 10.27 -2.39
CA ALA A 65 6.11 10.85 -1.13
C ALA A 65 6.49 12.33 -1.26
N LYS A 66 7.06 12.74 -2.41
CA LYS A 66 7.35 14.15 -2.72
C LYS A 66 6.08 15.01 -2.73
N THR A 67 5.00 14.50 -3.29
CA THR A 67 3.71 15.19 -3.35
C THR A 67 3.09 15.33 -1.97
N ILE A 68 3.08 14.27 -1.17
CA ILE A 68 2.59 14.31 0.22
C ILE A 68 3.41 15.29 1.06
N ARG A 69 4.75 15.22 0.99
CA ARG A 69 5.63 16.14 1.72
C ARG A 69 5.36 17.60 1.35
N ARG A 70 5.18 17.91 0.06
CA ARG A 70 4.83 19.25 -0.40
C ARG A 70 3.48 19.71 0.18
N ARG A 71 2.45 18.84 0.19
CA ARG A 71 1.14 19.17 0.77
C ARG A 71 1.21 19.45 2.27
N LEU A 72 2.00 18.67 3.02
CA LEU A 72 2.21 18.91 4.45
C LEU A 72 2.80 20.30 4.72
N GLN A 73 3.78 20.74 3.91
CA GLN A 73 4.38 22.07 4.05
C GLN A 73 3.37 23.22 3.87
N PHE A 74 2.32 23.03 3.06
CA PHE A 74 1.26 24.02 2.88
C PHE A 74 0.13 23.92 3.91
N SER A 75 -0.01 22.79 4.61
CA SER A 75 -1.08 22.56 5.58
C SER A 75 -0.72 22.97 7.01
N VAL A 76 0.56 23.20 7.31
CA VAL A 76 1.06 23.58 8.65
C VAL A 76 1.34 25.10 8.71
N GLN A 77 0.49 25.90 8.05
CA GLN A 77 0.52 27.38 8.15
C GLN A 77 -0.51 27.87 9.16
#